data_AF-A0A383AH82-F1
#
_entry.id   AF-A0A383AH82-F1
#
_cell.length_a   1.000
_cell.length_b   1.000
_cell.length_c   1.000
_cell.angle_alpha   90.00
_cell.angle_beta   90.00
_cell.angle_gamma   90.00
#
_symmetry.space_group_name_H-M   'P 1'
#
loop_
_entity.id
_entity.type
_entity.pdbx_description
1 polymer ?
#
loop_
_entity_poly.entity_id
_entity_poly.type
_entity_poly.pdbx_seq_one_letter_code
_entity_poly.pdbx_strand_id
1 'polypeptide(L)'
;EQELVGGYHTEYSSMKFAMFFMAEYANMITAAALTVTLFFGGWDFPLINETMLGIWGTALSVLAFILKMGFFLFLFIWVRWTFPRFRYDQLMKLGWKVMLPTALFNIFVTAGYLTIKAVV
;
A
#
# COMPACT_ATOMS: atom_id res chain seq x y z
N GLU A 1 -18.82 -18.82 2.48
CA GLU A 1 -18.48 -19.68 1.30
C GLU A 1 -17.15 -20.42 1.42
N GLN A 2 -16.17 -19.96 2.20
CA GLN A 2 -14.89 -20.69 2.40
C GLN A 2 -14.98 -21.87 3.40
N GLU A 3 -16.16 -22.07 4.01
CA GLU A 3 -16.37 -23.02 5.12
C GLU A 3 -16.79 -24.44 4.69
N LEU A 4 -17.03 -24.69 3.40
CA LEU A 4 -17.37 -26.04 2.88
C LEU A 4 -16.44 -26.53 1.75
N VAL A 5 -15.85 -25.61 0.97
CA VAL A 5 -14.86 -25.86 -0.08
C VAL A 5 -13.89 -24.67 -0.10
N GLY A 6 -12.64 -24.84 -0.53
CA GLY A 6 -11.56 -23.83 -0.50
C GLY A 6 -11.76 -22.59 -1.38
N GLY A 7 -12.99 -22.09 -1.50
CA GLY A 7 -13.38 -20.93 -2.31
C GLY A 7 -13.05 -21.12 -3.79
N TYR A 8 -12.73 -20.02 -4.46
CA TYR A 8 -12.35 -20.04 -5.88
C TYR A 8 -11.03 -20.80 -6.16
N HIS A 9 -10.23 -21.11 -5.13
CA HIS A 9 -8.96 -21.84 -5.32
C HIS A 9 -9.15 -23.29 -5.74
N THR A 10 -10.31 -23.91 -5.44
CA THR A 10 -10.56 -25.32 -5.80
C THR A 10 -11.02 -25.51 -7.23
N GLU A 11 -11.40 -24.44 -7.92
CA GLU A 11 -11.87 -24.49 -9.31
C GLU A 11 -10.72 -24.40 -10.33
N TYR A 12 -9.53 -23.96 -9.91
CA TYR A 12 -8.39 -23.74 -10.79
C TYR A 12 -7.27 -24.77 -10.56
N SER A 13 -6.93 -25.51 -11.61
CA SER A 13 -5.83 -26.49 -11.58
C SER A 13 -4.47 -25.88 -11.93
N SER A 14 -3.43 -26.37 -11.25
CA SER A 14 -1.98 -26.19 -11.46
C SER A 14 -1.51 -24.82 -11.99
N MET A 15 -1.47 -24.64 -13.31
CA MET A 15 -0.93 -23.43 -13.94
C MET A 15 -1.80 -22.20 -13.69
N LYS A 16 -3.13 -22.36 -13.67
CA LYS A 16 -4.05 -21.25 -13.39
C LYS A 16 -3.95 -20.84 -11.92
N PHE A 17 -3.84 -21.81 -11.02
CA PHE A 17 -3.58 -21.58 -9.60
C PHE A 17 -2.27 -20.79 -9.40
N ALA A 18 -1.18 -21.21 -10.06
CA ALA A 18 0.11 -20.51 -9.97
C ALA A 18 0.01 -19.04 -10.43
N MET A 19 -0.75 -18.74 -11.49
CA MET A 19 -0.99 -17.37 -11.93
C MET A 19 -1.74 -16.54 -10.88
N PHE A 20 -2.69 -17.12 -10.14
CA PHE A 20 -3.38 -16.41 -9.06
C PHE A 20 -2.44 -16.03 -7.90
N PHE A 21 -1.56 -16.93 -7.46
CA PHE A 21 -0.57 -16.59 -6.42
C PHE A 21 0.42 -15.55 -6.91
N MET A 22 0.93 -15.70 -8.14
CA MET A 22 1.85 -14.73 -8.72
C MET A 22 1.20 -13.35 -8.82
N ALA A 23 -0.08 -13.28 -9.22
CA ALA A 23 -0.82 -12.03 -9.26
C ALA A 23 -1.06 -11.43 -7.87
N GLU A 24 -1.33 -12.24 -6.85
CA GLU A 24 -1.48 -11.75 -5.47
C GLU A 24 -0.18 -11.12 -4.94
N TYR A 25 0.96 -11.79 -5.15
CA TYR A 25 2.26 -11.26 -4.75
C TYR A 25 2.67 -10.05 -5.59
N ALA A 26 2.39 -10.05 -6.90
CA ALA A 26 2.62 -8.89 -7.75
C ALA A 26 1.79 -7.68 -7.27
N ASN A 27 0.52 -7.88 -6.93
CA ASN A 27 -0.34 -6.82 -6.38
C ASN A 27 0.17 -6.29 -5.03
N MET A 28 0.74 -7.16 -4.18
CA MET A 28 1.34 -6.71 -2.93
C MET A 28 2.56 -5.81 -3.16
N ILE A 29 3.41 -6.17 -4.12
CA ILE A 29 4.59 -5.38 -4.50
C ILE A 29 4.17 -4.04 -5.13
N THR A 30 3.21 -4.04 -6.04
CA THR A 30 2.73 -2.80 -6.68
C THR A 30 2.04 -1.88 -5.68
N ALA A 31 1.24 -2.41 -4.74
CA ALA A 31 0.62 -1.61 -3.69
C ALA A 31 1.65 -1.01 -2.73
N ALA A 32 2.70 -1.76 -2.37
CA ALA A 32 3.81 -1.24 -1.57
C ALA A 32 4.55 -0.12 -2.33
N ALA A 33 4.86 -0.33 -3.61
CA ALA A 33 5.50 0.67 -4.47
C ALA A 33 4.67 1.97 -4.56
N LEU A 34 3.36 1.86 -4.79
CA LEU A 34 2.45 3.02 -4.85
C LEU A 34 2.37 3.75 -3.51
N THR A 35 2.37 3.03 -2.40
CA THR A 35 2.34 3.66 -1.06
C THR A 35 3.61 4.48 -0.82
N VAL A 36 4.78 3.92 -1.20
CA VAL A 36 6.07 4.60 -1.06
C VAL A 36 6.14 5.85 -1.94
N THR A 37 5.68 5.78 -3.19
CA THR A 37 5.73 6.93 -4.10
C THR A 37 4.74 8.03 -3.73
N LEU A 38 3.51 7.69 -3.35
CA LEU A 38 2.47 8.68 -3.09
C LEU A 38 2.61 9.36 -1.73
N PHE A 39 3.06 8.63 -0.70
CA PHE A 39 3.05 9.15 0.68
C PHE A 39 4.45 9.35 1.29
N PHE A 40 5.47 8.57 0.88
CA PHE A 40 6.79 8.55 1.54
C PHE A 40 7.91 9.16 0.68
N GLY A 41 7.55 9.99 -0.30
CA GLY A 41 8.50 10.75 -1.13
C GLY A 41 9.27 9.90 -2.14
N GLY A 42 8.85 8.64 -2.39
CA GLY A 42 9.45 7.79 -3.41
C GLY A 42 10.97 7.64 -3.26
N TRP A 43 11.67 8.26 -4.21
CA TRP A 43 13.11 8.24 -4.40
C TRP A 43 13.86 9.18 -3.46
N ASP A 44 13.19 10.19 -2.90
CA ASP A 44 13.86 11.21 -2.10
C ASP A 44 14.27 10.69 -0.72
N PHE A 45 15.51 10.99 -0.35
CA PHE A 45 16.01 10.88 1.00
C PHE A 45 15.91 12.23 1.72
N PRO A 46 15.15 12.33 2.83
CA PRO A 46 15.08 13.58 3.57
C PRO A 46 16.47 13.91 4.09
N LEU A 47 16.95 15.13 3.80
CA LEU A 47 18.22 15.73 4.26
C LEU A 47 19.45 15.57 3.35
N ILE A 48 19.37 14.84 2.22
CA ILE A 48 20.50 14.71 1.28
C ILE A 48 20.08 15.23 -0.09
N ASN A 49 20.85 16.18 -0.63
CA ASN A 49 20.62 16.68 -1.99
C ASN A 49 21.31 15.76 -3.00
N GLU A 50 20.54 14.82 -3.52
CA GLU A 50 21.02 13.69 -4.35
C GLU A 50 21.63 14.17 -5.67
N THR A 51 21.21 15.35 -6.13
CA THR A 51 21.74 16.02 -7.32
C THR A 51 23.21 16.40 -7.17
N MET A 52 23.72 16.57 -5.95
CA MET A 52 25.12 16.96 -5.68
C MET A 52 26.10 15.78 -5.77
N LEU A 53 25.64 14.52 -5.72
CA LEU A 53 26.50 13.32 -5.65
C LEU A 53 26.63 12.54 -6.98
N GLY A 54 26.00 13.00 -8.07
CA GLY A 54 26.08 12.35 -9.38
C GLY A 54 25.60 10.88 -9.34
N ILE A 55 26.39 9.95 -9.87
CA ILE A 55 26.04 8.50 -9.96
C ILE A 55 25.85 7.86 -8.59
N TRP A 56 26.55 8.35 -7.55
CA TRP A 56 26.35 7.86 -6.18
C TRP A 56 25.04 8.36 -5.57
N GLY A 57 24.57 9.53 -5.99
CA GLY A 57 23.26 10.05 -5.62
C GLY A 57 22.14 9.17 -6.16
N THR A 58 22.17 8.84 -7.45
CA THR A 58 21.13 7.99 -8.06
C THR A 58 21.10 6.57 -7.49
N ALA A 59 22.27 5.99 -7.19
CA ALA A 59 22.35 4.70 -6.51
C ALA A 59 21.72 4.75 -5.11
N LEU A 60 21.91 5.84 -4.37
CA LEU A 60 21.31 6.04 -3.06
C LEU A 60 19.79 6.19 -3.14
N SER A 61 19.26 6.94 -4.12
CA SER A 61 17.81 7.08 -4.33
C SER A 61 17.14 5.73 -4.62
N VAL A 62 17.77 4.92 -5.48
CA VAL A 62 17.28 3.57 -5.82
C VAL A 62 17.27 2.68 -4.59
N LEU A 63 18.36 2.70 -3.81
CA LEU A 63 18.50 1.89 -2.61
C LEU A 63 17.47 2.32 -1.55
N ALA A 64 17.27 3.63 -1.37
CA ALA A 64 16.25 4.18 -0.47
C ALA A 64 14.85 3.73 -0.88
N PHE A 65 14.51 3.75 -2.17
CA PHE A 65 13.24 3.27 -2.67
C PHE A 65 13.03 1.77 -2.40
N ILE A 66 14.04 0.94 -2.67
CA ILE A 66 14.00 -0.50 -2.41
C ILE A 66 13.85 -0.79 -0.92
N LEU A 67 14.57 -0.06 -0.04
CA LEU A 67 14.45 -0.22 1.41
C LEU A 67 13.07 0.17 1.91
N LYS A 68 12.53 1.32 1.47
CA LYS A 68 11.16 1.75 1.82
C LYS A 68 10.13 0.72 1.35
N MET A 69 10.24 0.24 0.12
CA MET A 69 9.35 -0.81 -0.41
C MET A 69 9.48 -2.11 0.39
N GLY A 70 10.70 -2.54 0.69
CA GLY A 70 10.98 -3.73 1.49
C GLY A 70 10.39 -3.62 2.90
N PHE A 71 10.44 -2.44 3.51
CA PHE A 71 9.80 -2.16 4.79
C PHE A 71 8.27 -2.31 4.72
N PHE A 72 7.61 -1.79 3.67
CA PHE A 72 6.16 -1.97 3.50
C PHE A 72 5.77 -3.41 3.19
N LEU A 73 6.58 -4.15 2.42
CA LEU A 73 6.36 -5.58 2.21
C LEU A 73 6.51 -6.37 3.50
N PHE A 74 7.51 -6.05 4.30
CA PHE A 74 7.67 -6.62 5.64
C PHE A 74 6.45 -6.30 6.52
N LEU A 75 5.95 -5.06 6.50
CA LEU A 75 4.75 -4.65 7.22
C LEU A 75 3.53 -5.46 6.76
N PHE A 76 3.31 -5.65 5.46
CA PHE A 76 2.19 -6.46 4.96
C PHE A 76 2.26 -7.92 5.43
N ILE A 77 3.43 -8.53 5.43
CA ILE A 77 3.63 -9.89 5.95
C ILE A 77 3.37 -9.91 7.46
N TRP A 78 3.87 -8.92 8.20
CA TRP A 78 3.68 -8.84 9.65
C TRP A 78 2.21 -8.65 10.04
N VAL A 79 1.48 -7.79 9.34
CA VAL A 79 0.04 -7.59 9.49
C VAL A 79 -0.72 -8.89 9.24
N ARG A 80 -0.36 -9.64 8.20
CA ARG A 80 -0.98 -10.95 7.90
C ARG A 80 -0.88 -11.93 9.06
N TRP A 81 0.16 -11.83 9.88
CA TRP A 81 0.39 -12.73 11.02
C TRP A 81 -0.21 -12.21 12.33
N THR A 82 -0.38 -10.88 12.45
CA THR A 82 -0.80 -10.23 13.70
C THR A 82 -2.33 -10.12 13.82
N PHE A 83 -3.04 -9.94 12.72
CA PHE A 83 -4.48 -9.69 12.78
C PHE A 83 -5.32 -10.98 12.86
N PRO A 84 -6.28 -11.06 13.79
CA PRO A 84 -7.29 -12.12 13.78
C PRO A 84 -8.11 -12.07 12.49
N ARG A 85 -8.53 -13.24 11.99
CA ARG A 85 -9.32 -13.34 10.76
C ARG A 85 -10.64 -12.58 10.91
N PHE A 86 -10.84 -11.53 10.11
CA PHE A 86 -12.08 -10.75 10.10
C PHE A 86 -13.18 -11.47 9.33
N ARG A 87 -14.42 -11.39 9.84
CA ARG A 87 -15.61 -11.83 9.11
C ARG A 87 -15.95 -10.82 8.01
N TYR A 88 -16.50 -11.31 6.89
CA TYR A 88 -16.92 -10.50 5.74
C TYR A 88 -17.77 -9.28 6.14
N ASP A 89 -18.76 -9.47 7.03
CA ASP A 89 -19.64 -8.38 7.47
C ASP A 89 -18.90 -7.28 8.26
N GLN A 90 -17.83 -7.64 8.98
CA GLN A 90 -17.01 -6.67 9.71
C GLN A 90 -16.13 -5.89 8.74
N LEU A 91 -15.57 -6.56 7.73
CA LEU A 91 -14.79 -5.92 6.66
C LEU A 91 -15.64 -4.91 5.89
N MET A 92 -16.87 -5.30 5.53
CA MET A 92 -17.80 -4.43 4.79
C MET A 92 -18.20 -3.21 5.63
N LYS A 93 -18.45 -3.40 6.93
CA LYS A 93 -18.73 -2.29 7.85
C LYS A 93 -17.54 -1.35 7.98
N LEU A 94 -16.32 -1.86 8.07
CA LEU A 94 -15.10 -1.03 8.15
C LEU A 94 -14.94 -0.18 6.89
N GLY A 95 -15.04 -0.77 5.70
CA GLY A 95 -14.90 -0.06 4.43
C GLY A 95 -15.95 1.03 4.26
N TRP A 96 -17.23 0.68 4.40
CA TRP A 96 -18.33 1.59 4.09
C TRP A 96 -18.64 2.61 5.19
N LYS A 97 -18.58 2.20 6.46
CA LYS A 97 -18.98 3.09 7.57
C LYS A 97 -17.82 3.88 8.17
N VAL A 98 -16.58 3.41 8.02
CA VAL A 98 -15.41 4.05 8.64
C VAL A 98 -14.50 4.65 7.59
N MET A 99 -14.00 3.85 6.64
CA MET A 99 -12.96 4.34 5.71
C MET A 99 -13.50 5.39 4.73
N LEU A 100 -14.67 5.16 4.13
CA LEU A 100 -15.24 6.09 3.14
C LEU A 100 -15.59 7.46 3.76
N PRO A 101 -16.31 7.56 4.90
CA PRO A 101 -16.58 8.86 5.52
C PRO A 101 -15.31 9.57 5.97
N THR A 102 -14.32 8.84 6.49
CA THR A 102 -13.05 9.42 6.94
C THR A 102 -12.23 9.97 5.77
N ALA A 103 -12.22 9.28 4.62
CA ALA A 103 -11.54 9.75 3.42
C ALA A 103 -12.19 11.03 2.87
N LEU A 104 -13.53 11.09 2.81
CA LEU A 104 -14.25 12.30 2.41
C LEU A 104 -13.97 13.46 3.37
N PHE A 105 -13.98 13.21 4.68
CA PHE A 105 -13.66 14.21 5.68
C PHE A 105 -12.25 14.79 5.49
N ASN A 106 -11.24 13.94 5.23
CA ASN A 106 -9.87 14.39 4.97
C ASN A 106 -9.80 15.31 3.73
N ILE A 107 -10.53 14.99 2.67
CA ILE A 107 -10.58 15.83 1.45
C ILE A 107 -11.15 17.21 1.78
N PHE A 108 -12.26 17.29 2.51
CA PHE A 108 -12.86 18.58 2.90
C PHE A 108 -11.93 19.39 3.81
N VAL A 109 -11.26 18.76 4.77
CA VAL A 109 -10.30 19.43 5.66
C VAL A 109 -9.11 19.97 4.85
N THR A 110 -8.56 19.18 3.95
CA THR A 110 -7.44 19.59 3.09
C THR A 110 -7.85 20.74 2.16
N ALA A 111 -9.04 20.66 1.57
CA ALA A 111 -9.59 21.73 0.73
C ALA A 111 -9.79 23.03 1.54
N GLY A 112 -10.38 22.96 2.74
CA GLY A 112 -10.56 24.11 3.61
C GLY A 112 -9.23 24.72 4.08
N TYR A 113 -8.23 23.90 4.39
CA TYR A 113 -6.91 24.39 4.75
C TYR A 113 -6.26 25.16 3.59
N LEU A 114 -6.32 24.62 2.37
CA LEU A 114 -5.75 25.26 1.19
C LEU A 114 -6.44 26.60 0.86
N THR A 115 -7.76 26.70 1.01
CA THR A 115 -8.48 27.97 0.76
C THR A 115 -8.14 29.03 1.80
N ILE A 116 -8.07 28.68 3.08
CA ILE A 116 -7.66 29.63 4.14
C ILE A 116 -6.24 30.14 3.87
N LYS A 117 -5.31 29.24 3.54
CA LYS A 117 -3.93 29.62 3.21
C LYS A 117 -3.79 30.46 1.94
N ALA A 118 -4.77 30.40 1.04
CA ALA A 118 -4.79 31.21 -0.18
C ALA A 118 -5.38 32.61 0.05
N VAL A 119 -6.19 32.78 1.10
CA VAL A 119 -6.87 34.04 1.45
C VAL A 119 -6.04 34.90 2.43
N VAL A 120 -5.24 34.27 3.29
CA VAL A 120 -4.28 34.93 4.22
C VAL A 120 -2.93 35.12 3.54
#